data_AF-A0A5J4UM16-F1
#
_entry.id   AF-A0A5J4UM16-F1
#
_cell.length_a   1.000
_cell.length_b   1.000
_cell.length_c   1.000
_cell.angle_alpha   90.00
_cell.angle_beta   90.00
_cell.angle_gamma   90.00
#
_symmetry.space_group_name_H-M   'P 1'
#
loop_
_entity.id
_entity.type
_entity.pdbx_description
1 polymer ?
#
loop_
_entity_poly.entity_id
_entity_poly.type
_entity_poly.pdbx_seq_one_letter_code
_entity_poly.pdbx_strand_id
1 'polypeptide(L)'
;MMNYNDSKKGTAQAMKTIITDKTIRINEQNQPKRIAENVMIIIYVTNADMPVQLDTDDRRHLICACKTIHQVSENHKEDVEYFNELSQSYTQKFYENLMKFLLERDISQFNPTLIPMTEAKKQLINVSRSPVDDVIMEHYDQFKQGIPIALANQFKTQNWLLKTYKNAMVHKCEEQRIYINGLRTRVYVLNTDQQSYNDKMMNEEDTEMSNENYQKHKKTIEDNGLIEQVVQETKDE
;
A
#
# COMPACT_ATOMS: atom_id res chain seq x y z
N MET A 1 24.08 0.13 2.60
CA MET A 1 23.16 -0.95 2.15
C MET A 1 22.05 -0.31 1.36
N MET A 2 21.88 -0.65 0.08
CA MET A 2 20.66 -0.25 -0.66
C MET A 2 19.49 -0.98 -0.04
N ASN A 3 18.45 -0.26 0.38
CA ASN A 3 17.21 -0.87 0.82
C ASN A 3 16.63 -1.68 -0.35
N TYR A 4 16.27 -2.94 -0.09
CA TYR A 4 15.65 -3.84 -1.09
C TYR A 4 14.45 -3.20 -1.82
N ASN A 5 13.80 -2.22 -1.18
CA ASN A 5 12.66 -1.48 -1.72
C ASN A 5 13.04 -0.35 -2.70
N ASP A 6 14.26 0.19 -2.66
CA ASP A 6 14.61 1.36 -3.49
C ASP A 6 14.80 1.00 -4.97
N SER A 7 15.30 -0.20 -5.28
CA SER A 7 15.40 -0.69 -6.67
C SER A 7 14.02 -0.96 -7.29
N LYS A 8 13.04 -1.37 -6.47
CA LYS A 8 11.67 -1.67 -6.93
C LYS A 8 10.86 -0.42 -7.26
N LYS A 9 11.14 0.73 -6.63
CA LYS A 9 10.45 2.01 -6.91
C LYS A 9 10.64 2.51 -8.33
N GLY A 10 11.87 2.44 -8.86
CA GLY A 10 12.15 2.84 -10.25
C GLY A 10 11.39 1.98 -11.26
N THR A 11 11.37 0.66 -11.02
CA THR A 11 10.63 -0.31 -11.83
C THR A 11 9.12 -0.10 -11.74
N ALA A 12 8.58 0.16 -10.54
CA ALA A 12 7.16 0.45 -10.33
C ALA A 12 6.73 1.68 -11.14
N GLN A 13 7.53 2.75 -11.15
CA GLN A 13 7.23 3.95 -11.93
C GLN A 13 7.21 3.66 -13.44
N ALA A 14 8.18 2.89 -13.94
CA ALA A 14 8.20 2.49 -15.35
C ALA A 14 6.97 1.65 -15.72
N MET A 15 6.57 0.70 -14.87
CA MET A 15 5.37 -0.12 -15.09
C MET A 15 4.09 0.72 -15.13
N LYS A 16 3.96 1.72 -14.25
CA LYS A 16 2.81 2.65 -14.27
C LYS A 16 2.67 3.34 -15.62
N THR A 17 3.78 3.82 -16.17
CA THR A 17 3.84 4.43 -17.50
C THR A 17 3.45 3.42 -18.59
N ILE A 18 4.01 2.21 -18.56
CA ILE A 18 3.70 1.16 -19.55
C ILE A 18 2.20 0.80 -19.55
N ILE A 19 1.54 0.78 -18.39
CA ILE A 19 0.12 0.44 -18.29
C ILE A 19 -0.78 1.60 -18.76
N THR A 20 -0.38 2.86 -18.54
CA THR A 20 -1.29 4.01 -18.68
C THR A 20 -1.03 4.90 -19.90
N ASP A 21 0.20 4.94 -20.40
CA ASP A 21 0.54 5.81 -21.52
C ASP A 21 -0.10 5.31 -22.81
N LYS A 22 -0.64 6.23 -23.62
CA LYS A 22 -1.23 5.91 -24.93
C LYS A 22 -0.22 5.49 -25.98
N THR A 23 1.06 5.78 -25.75
CA THR A 23 2.13 5.51 -26.70
C THR A 23 3.32 4.93 -25.97
N ILE A 24 4.00 3.98 -26.61
CA ILE A 24 5.23 3.39 -26.10
C ILE A 24 6.39 3.65 -27.07
N ARG A 25 7.56 3.95 -26.50
CA ARG A 25 8.80 4.07 -27.25
C ARG A 25 9.47 2.70 -27.34
N ILE A 26 9.59 2.17 -28.55
CA ILE A 26 10.21 0.87 -28.82
C ILE A 26 11.63 1.11 -29.32
N ASN A 27 12.60 0.51 -28.63
CA ASN A 27 14.02 0.54 -28.98
C ASN A 27 14.48 -0.90 -29.22
N GLU A 28 14.07 -1.47 -30.34
CA GLU A 28 14.44 -2.81 -30.75
C GLU A 28 15.91 -2.86 -31.19
N GLN A 29 16.60 -3.96 -30.89
CA GLN A 29 18.01 -4.09 -31.20
C GLN A 29 18.23 -4.06 -32.72
N ASN A 30 19.21 -3.29 -33.17
CA ASN A 30 19.54 -3.10 -34.60
C ASN A 30 18.41 -2.48 -35.44
N GLN A 31 17.43 -1.83 -34.81
CA GLN A 31 16.35 -1.12 -35.48
C GLN A 31 16.31 0.35 -35.04
N PRO A 32 15.83 1.27 -35.91
CA PRO A 32 15.56 2.63 -35.50
C PRO A 32 14.52 2.70 -34.38
N LYS A 33 14.73 3.61 -33.42
CA LYS A 33 13.75 3.89 -32.36
C LYS A 33 12.45 4.38 -32.99
N ARG A 34 11.34 3.78 -32.57
CA ARG A 34 9.99 4.15 -33.04
C ARG A 34 9.05 4.39 -31.87
N ILE A 35 8.02 5.19 -32.12
CA ILE A 35 6.90 5.39 -31.20
C ILE A 35 5.70 4.66 -31.81
N ALA A 36 5.00 3.89 -30.99
CA ALA A 36 3.81 3.15 -31.39
C ALA A 36 2.66 3.43 -30.42
N GLU A 37 1.43 3.21 -30.87
CA GLU A 37 0.26 3.16 -30.00
C GLU A 37 0.41 2.01 -28.99
N ASN A 38 0.06 2.27 -27.74
CA ASN A 38 0.09 1.27 -26.69
C ASN A 38 -1.26 0.54 -26.61
N VAL A 39 -1.25 -0.73 -27.03
CA VAL A 39 -2.41 -1.63 -26.97
C VAL A 39 -2.18 -2.81 -26.01
N MET A 40 -1.22 -2.68 -25.10
CA MET A 40 -0.80 -3.79 -24.24
C MET A 40 -1.80 -4.03 -23.09
N ILE A 41 -2.07 -5.31 -22.85
CA ILE A 41 -2.71 -5.81 -21.63
C ILE A 41 -1.67 -6.72 -20.97
N ILE A 42 -1.37 -6.47 -19.70
CA ILE A 42 -0.30 -7.19 -18.99
C ILE A 42 -0.91 -8.11 -17.94
N ILE A 43 -0.52 -9.39 -17.99
CA ILE A 43 -0.86 -10.39 -16.98
C ILE A 43 0.45 -10.86 -16.35
N TYR A 44 0.58 -10.64 -15.05
CA TYR A 44 1.73 -11.09 -14.26
C TYR A 44 1.39 -12.41 -13.57
N VAL A 45 2.27 -13.40 -13.68
CA VAL A 45 2.20 -14.65 -12.94
C VAL A 45 3.52 -14.82 -12.19
N THR A 46 3.45 -15.01 -10.88
CA THR A 46 4.62 -14.97 -10.00
C THR A 46 4.38 -15.78 -8.74
N ASN A 47 5.43 -16.41 -8.25
CA ASN A 47 5.47 -17.08 -6.95
C ASN A 47 6.16 -16.22 -5.89
N ALA A 48 6.60 -15.00 -6.24
CA ALA A 48 7.25 -14.10 -5.29
C ALA A 48 6.22 -13.43 -4.38
N ASP A 49 6.52 -13.34 -3.09
CA ASP A 49 5.62 -12.77 -2.08
C ASP A 49 5.33 -11.28 -2.29
N MET A 50 6.31 -10.52 -2.82
CA MET A 50 6.17 -9.10 -3.15
C MET A 50 6.58 -8.83 -4.60
N PRO A 51 5.68 -9.09 -5.57
CA PRO A 51 6.01 -9.03 -6.98
C PRO A 51 6.03 -7.61 -7.53
N VAL A 52 5.17 -6.74 -7.02
CA VAL A 52 5.05 -5.33 -7.42
C VAL A 52 4.82 -4.47 -6.17
N GLN A 53 5.45 -3.30 -6.12
CA GLN A 53 5.15 -2.32 -5.09
C GLN A 53 3.91 -1.54 -5.51
N LEU A 54 2.87 -1.55 -4.66
CA LEU A 54 1.62 -0.85 -4.93
C LEU A 54 1.53 0.43 -4.09
N ASP A 55 0.97 1.47 -4.70
CA ASP A 55 0.55 2.66 -3.95
C ASP A 55 -0.77 2.35 -3.23
N THR A 56 -1.04 3.09 -2.15
CA THR A 56 -2.30 3.07 -1.40
C THR A 56 -3.54 3.21 -2.27
N ASP A 57 -3.49 4.09 -3.27
CA ASP A 57 -4.58 4.40 -4.19
C ASP A 57 -4.41 3.72 -5.56
N ASP A 58 -3.70 2.58 -5.61
CA ASP A 58 -3.49 1.88 -6.87
C ASP A 58 -4.83 1.47 -7.52
N ARG A 59 -5.06 2.01 -8.72
CA ARG A 59 -6.23 1.73 -9.57
C ARG A 59 -5.86 0.94 -10.83
N ARG A 60 -4.67 0.33 -10.88
CA ARG A 60 -4.12 -0.29 -12.10
C ARG A 60 -4.03 -1.82 -12.01
N HIS A 61 -3.88 -2.36 -10.81
CA HIS A 61 -3.59 -3.78 -10.61
C HIS A 61 -4.75 -4.50 -9.94
N LEU A 62 -5.25 -5.55 -10.60
CA LEU A 62 -6.06 -6.59 -9.99
C LEU A 62 -5.09 -7.65 -9.43
N ILE A 63 -5.18 -7.94 -8.14
CA ILE A 63 -4.34 -8.96 -7.48
C ILE A 63 -5.22 -10.14 -7.09
N CYS A 64 -4.89 -11.31 -7.66
CA CYS A 64 -5.51 -12.58 -7.32
C CYS A 64 -4.45 -13.48 -6.70
N ALA A 65 -4.61 -13.85 -5.43
CA ALA A 65 -3.78 -14.87 -4.81
C ALA A 65 -4.43 -16.24 -5.00
N CYS A 66 -3.77 -17.11 -5.75
CA CYS A 66 -4.13 -18.52 -5.83
C CYS A 66 -3.30 -19.28 -4.80
N LYS A 67 -3.94 -19.86 -3.78
CA LYS A 67 -3.25 -20.73 -2.83
C LYS A 67 -2.75 -21.97 -3.59
N THR A 68 -1.47 -22.30 -3.44
CA THR A 68 -0.86 -23.46 -4.11
C THR A 68 -1.25 -24.76 -3.41
N ILE A 69 -1.37 -25.82 -4.21
CA ILE A 69 -1.73 -27.19 -3.79
C ILE A 69 -0.77 -27.73 -2.70
N HIS A 70 0.47 -27.25 -2.63
CA HIS A 70 1.45 -27.69 -1.62
C HIS A 70 1.20 -27.14 -0.20
N GLN A 71 0.38 -26.09 -0.04
CA GLN A 71 -0.05 -25.59 1.28
C GLN A 71 -1.41 -26.16 1.68
N VAL A 72 -1.97 -27.04 0.86
CA VAL A 72 -3.17 -27.74 1.19
C VAL A 72 -2.81 -28.84 2.18
N SER A 73 -3.32 -28.70 3.40
CA SER A 73 -3.49 -29.79 4.37
C SER A 73 -3.99 -31.07 3.68
N GLU A 74 -3.90 -32.23 4.34
CA GLU A 74 -4.35 -33.54 3.86
C GLU A 74 -5.77 -33.61 3.22
N ASN A 75 -6.56 -32.53 3.31
CA ASN A 75 -7.93 -32.32 2.87
C ASN A 75 -8.17 -32.03 1.37
N HIS A 76 -7.17 -31.78 0.50
CA HIS A 76 -7.43 -31.57 -0.96
C HIS A 76 -6.51 -32.35 -1.90
N LYS A 77 -6.31 -33.65 -1.64
CA LYS A 77 -5.68 -34.56 -2.63
C LYS A 77 -6.43 -34.59 -3.98
N GLU A 78 -7.72 -34.29 -3.96
CA GLU A 78 -8.62 -34.22 -5.14
C GLU A 78 -8.24 -33.10 -6.13
N ASP A 79 -7.48 -32.08 -5.71
CA ASP A 79 -7.08 -30.99 -6.60
C ASP A 79 -6.13 -31.47 -7.71
N VAL A 80 -5.27 -32.45 -7.43
CA VAL A 80 -4.35 -33.01 -8.44
C VAL A 80 -5.13 -33.71 -9.56
N GLU A 81 -6.16 -34.48 -9.20
CA GLU A 81 -7.02 -35.15 -10.17
C GLU A 81 -7.83 -34.14 -10.98
N TYR A 82 -8.40 -33.12 -10.33
CA TYR A 82 -9.11 -32.02 -11.01
C TYR A 82 -8.22 -31.31 -12.03
N PHE A 83 -6.99 -30.92 -11.66
CA PHE A 83 -6.09 -30.23 -12.60
C PHE A 83 -5.57 -31.16 -13.70
N ASN A 84 -5.41 -32.45 -13.42
CA ASN A 84 -5.10 -33.44 -14.44
C ASN A 84 -6.25 -33.55 -15.46
N GLU A 85 -7.49 -33.72 -15.02
CA GLU A 85 -8.67 -33.76 -15.90
C GLU A 85 -8.83 -32.45 -16.69
N LEU A 86 -8.71 -31.30 -16.02
CA LEU A 86 -8.78 -29.99 -16.65
C LEU A 86 -7.71 -29.84 -17.75
N SER A 87 -6.46 -30.20 -17.46
CA SER A 87 -5.37 -30.09 -18.44
C SER A 87 -5.55 -31.04 -19.64
N GLN A 88 -6.12 -32.23 -19.41
CA GLN A 88 -6.48 -33.17 -20.48
C GLN A 88 -7.67 -32.68 -21.33
N SER A 89 -8.55 -31.84 -20.76
CA SER A 89 -9.73 -31.30 -21.45
C SER A 89 -9.42 -30.24 -22.51
N TYR A 90 -8.19 -29.74 -22.60
CA TYR A 90 -7.73 -28.70 -23.53
C TYR A 90 -7.65 -29.17 -24.99
N THR A 91 -8.78 -29.65 -25.50
CA THR A 91 -8.99 -30.08 -26.87
C THR A 91 -9.28 -28.89 -27.79
N GLN A 92 -9.21 -29.12 -29.10
CA GLN A 92 -9.64 -28.11 -30.08
C GLN A 92 -11.06 -27.59 -29.79
N LYS A 93 -11.97 -28.47 -29.39
CA LYS A 93 -13.36 -28.11 -29.06
C LYS A 93 -13.46 -27.19 -27.85
N PHE A 94 -12.60 -27.39 -26.85
CA PHE A 94 -12.51 -26.50 -25.68
C PHE A 94 -12.13 -25.08 -26.11
N TYR A 95 -11.08 -24.92 -26.93
CA TYR A 95 -10.65 -23.59 -27.38
C TYR A 95 -11.67 -22.91 -28.29
N GLU A 96 -12.35 -23.64 -29.16
CA GLU A 96 -13.44 -23.10 -29.98
C GLU A 96 -14.60 -22.57 -29.11
N ASN A 97 -14.99 -23.33 -28.09
CA ASN A 97 -16.03 -22.92 -27.16
C ASN A 97 -15.57 -21.74 -26.29
N LEU A 98 -14.31 -21.72 -25.84
CA LEU A 98 -13.73 -20.60 -25.09
C LEU A 98 -13.71 -19.33 -25.94
N MET A 99 -13.28 -19.42 -27.20
CA MET A 99 -13.27 -18.29 -28.12
C MET A 99 -14.67 -17.76 -28.37
N LYS A 100 -15.65 -18.66 -28.59
CA LYS A 100 -17.06 -18.29 -28.71
C LYS A 100 -17.54 -17.55 -27.46
N PHE A 101 -17.24 -18.07 -26.27
CA PHE A 101 -17.59 -17.43 -25.00
C PHE A 101 -16.97 -16.02 -24.89
N LEU A 102 -15.69 -15.85 -25.21
CA LEU A 102 -15.02 -14.56 -25.14
C LEU A 102 -15.58 -13.54 -26.16
N LEU A 103 -15.94 -13.98 -27.36
CA LEU A 103 -16.52 -13.12 -28.41
C LEU A 103 -17.98 -12.73 -28.14
N GLU A 104 -18.77 -13.62 -27.52
CA GLU A 104 -20.19 -13.40 -27.24
C GLU A 104 -20.43 -12.74 -25.88
N ARG A 105 -19.39 -12.57 -25.05
CA ARG A 105 -19.53 -11.95 -23.74
C ARG A 105 -19.91 -10.48 -23.87
N ASP A 106 -21.10 -10.12 -23.40
CA ASP A 106 -21.47 -8.71 -23.26
C ASP A 106 -20.60 -8.04 -22.20
N ILE A 107 -19.84 -7.03 -22.64
CA ILE A 107 -18.98 -6.17 -21.81
C ILE A 107 -19.44 -4.71 -21.82
N SER A 108 -20.66 -4.43 -22.29
CA SER A 108 -21.20 -3.05 -22.37
C SER A 108 -21.23 -2.33 -21.02
N GLN A 109 -21.38 -3.07 -19.92
CA GLN A 109 -21.36 -2.56 -18.55
C GLN A 109 -20.01 -2.71 -17.86
N PHE A 110 -19.00 -3.27 -18.54
CA PHE A 110 -17.68 -3.48 -17.95
C PHE A 110 -16.92 -2.15 -17.87
N ASN A 111 -16.55 -1.76 -16.65
CA ASN A 111 -15.70 -0.61 -16.42
C ASN A 111 -14.31 -1.06 -15.93
N PRO A 112 -13.26 -0.98 -16.76
CA PRO A 112 -11.91 -1.41 -16.37
C PRO A 112 -11.28 -0.52 -15.29
N THR A 113 -11.85 0.65 -14.99
CA THR A 113 -11.36 1.52 -13.92
C THR A 113 -11.83 1.08 -12.52
N LEU A 114 -12.83 0.19 -12.45
CA LEU A 114 -13.38 -0.33 -11.20
C LEU A 114 -12.69 -1.64 -10.82
N ILE A 115 -11.47 -1.51 -10.29
CA ILE A 115 -10.71 -2.67 -9.82
C ILE A 115 -11.08 -2.98 -8.37
N PRO A 116 -11.51 -4.22 -8.05
CA PRO A 116 -11.87 -4.60 -6.69
C PRO A 116 -10.65 -4.59 -5.75
N MET A 117 -10.90 -4.24 -4.49
CA MET A 117 -9.92 -4.33 -3.41
C MET A 117 -9.96 -5.73 -2.78
N THR A 118 -9.19 -6.66 -3.35
CA THR A 118 -9.06 -8.04 -2.85
C THR A 118 -8.19 -8.08 -1.59
N GLU A 119 -8.32 -9.12 -0.76
CA GLU A 119 -7.47 -9.30 0.43
C GLU A 119 -5.98 -9.36 0.08
N ALA A 120 -5.64 -10.06 -1.01
CA ALA A 120 -4.26 -10.11 -1.52
C ALA A 120 -3.74 -8.72 -1.92
N LYS A 121 -4.60 -7.86 -2.49
CA LYS A 121 -4.25 -6.47 -2.81
C LYS A 121 -4.02 -5.65 -1.54
N LYS A 122 -4.88 -5.78 -0.53
CA LYS A 122 -4.72 -5.10 0.77
C LYS A 122 -3.40 -5.48 1.43
N GLN A 123 -3.09 -6.77 1.48
CA GLN A 123 -1.83 -7.28 2.03
C GLN A 123 -0.62 -6.69 1.28
N LEU A 124 -0.65 -6.68 -0.05
CA LEU A 124 0.46 -6.15 -0.84
C LEU A 124 0.63 -4.63 -0.68
N ILE A 125 -0.47 -3.88 -0.56
CA ILE A 125 -0.44 -2.45 -0.22
C ILE A 125 0.16 -2.25 1.18
N ASN A 126 -0.23 -3.08 2.15
CA ASN A 126 0.27 -2.99 3.52
C ASN A 126 1.78 -3.22 3.60
N VAL A 127 2.32 -4.20 2.86
CA VAL A 127 3.77 -4.43 2.79
C VAL A 127 4.50 -3.34 1.98
N SER A 128 3.77 -2.62 1.11
CA SER A 128 4.31 -1.53 0.29
C SER A 128 4.28 -0.14 0.95
N ARG A 129 3.80 -0.05 2.20
CA ARG A 129 3.64 1.19 2.97
C ARG A 129 4.95 1.98 3.04
N SER A 130 4.81 3.31 3.10
CA SER A 130 5.97 4.16 3.37
C SER A 130 6.31 4.15 4.87
N PRO A 131 7.56 4.45 5.25
CA PRO A 131 7.92 4.55 6.67
C PRO A 131 7.08 5.58 7.46
N VAL A 132 6.50 6.57 6.77
CA VAL A 132 5.60 7.54 7.40
C VAL A 132 4.22 6.93 7.64
N ASP A 133 3.75 6.09 6.73
CA ASP A 133 2.50 5.34 6.90
C ASP A 133 2.61 4.37 8.07
N ASP A 134 3.74 3.68 8.20
CA ASP A 134 3.97 2.75 9.32
C ASP A 134 3.89 3.48 10.66
N VAL A 135 4.55 4.63 10.79
CA VAL A 135 4.47 5.47 12.01
C VAL A 135 3.05 5.96 12.26
N ILE A 136 2.31 6.37 11.23
CA ILE A 136 0.93 6.81 11.38
C ILE A 136 0.04 5.65 11.86
N MET A 137 0.26 4.43 11.37
CA MET A 137 -0.56 3.27 11.78
C MET A 137 -0.21 2.78 13.19
N GLU A 138 1.09 2.73 13.53
CA GLU A 138 1.56 2.38 14.87
C GLU A 138 1.07 3.36 15.95
N HIS A 139 0.82 4.62 15.59
CA HIS A 139 0.37 5.68 16.48
C HIS A 139 -0.99 6.26 16.06
N TYR A 140 -1.84 5.46 15.40
CA TYR A 140 -3.04 5.93 14.73
C TYR A 140 -3.98 6.71 15.64
N ASP A 141 -4.27 6.16 16.83
CA ASP A 141 -5.13 6.82 17.82
C ASP A 141 -4.54 8.15 18.30
N GLN A 142 -3.22 8.25 18.44
CA GLN A 142 -2.56 9.51 18.81
C GLN A 142 -2.69 10.56 17.69
N PHE A 143 -2.52 10.15 16.43
CA PHE A 143 -2.70 11.03 15.27
C PHE A 143 -4.15 11.47 15.09
N LYS A 144 -5.12 10.62 15.43
CA LYS A 144 -6.55 10.94 15.39
C LYS A 144 -6.94 11.97 16.45
N GLN A 145 -6.37 11.87 17.66
CA GLN A 145 -6.64 12.79 18.77
C GLN A 145 -5.81 14.08 18.72
N GLY A 146 -4.70 14.09 17.97
CA GLY A 146 -3.79 15.21 17.86
C GLY A 146 -2.49 14.97 18.63
N ILE A 147 -1.45 14.52 17.93
CA ILE A 147 -0.14 14.24 18.51
C ILE A 147 0.76 15.48 18.46
N PRO A 148 1.49 15.83 19.55
CA PRO A 148 2.47 16.92 19.51
C PRO A 148 3.48 16.74 18.39
N ILE A 149 3.72 17.80 17.60
CA ILE A 149 4.65 17.74 16.45
C ILE A 149 6.05 17.32 16.90
N ALA A 150 6.49 17.78 18.08
CA ALA A 150 7.80 17.43 18.61
C ALA A 150 7.91 15.90 18.85
N LEU A 151 6.88 15.27 19.41
CA LEU A 151 6.82 13.83 19.60
C LEU A 151 6.75 13.09 18.26
N ALA A 152 5.87 13.51 17.36
CA ALA A 152 5.73 12.89 16.04
C ALA A 152 7.03 12.92 15.22
N ASN A 153 7.87 13.94 15.41
CA ASN A 153 9.19 14.04 14.77
C ASN A 153 10.22 13.07 15.35
N GLN A 154 10.07 12.63 16.60
CA GLN A 154 10.95 11.63 17.23
C GLN A 154 10.74 10.25 16.61
N PHE A 155 9.55 9.96 16.08
CA PHE A 155 9.24 8.70 15.39
C PHE A 155 9.84 8.60 13.98
N LYS A 156 10.52 9.66 13.52
CA LYS A 156 11.22 9.64 12.23
C LYS A 156 12.26 8.53 12.19
N THR A 157 12.14 7.64 11.20
CA THR A 157 13.17 6.61 10.95
C THR A 157 14.57 7.20 10.76
N GLN A 158 15.61 6.48 11.18
CA GLN A 158 17.00 6.97 11.19
C GLN A 158 17.47 7.41 9.79
N ASN A 159 17.03 6.74 8.74
CA ASN A 159 17.45 6.97 7.36
C ASN A 159 16.80 8.18 6.69
N TRP A 160 15.83 8.84 7.33
CA TRP A 160 15.12 9.99 6.75
C TRP A 160 15.66 11.32 7.28
N LEU A 161 15.80 12.32 6.40
CA LEU A 161 16.02 13.70 6.84
C LEU A 161 14.72 14.25 7.46
N LEU A 162 14.85 15.04 8.54
CA LEU A 162 13.69 15.62 9.22
C LEU A 162 12.83 16.47 8.29
N LYS A 163 13.46 17.22 7.38
CA LYS A 163 12.75 18.02 6.36
C LYS A 163 11.86 17.14 5.46
N THR A 164 12.36 15.99 5.02
CA THR A 164 11.63 15.05 4.16
C THR A 164 10.46 14.42 4.92
N TYR A 165 10.68 14.03 6.17
CA TYR A 165 9.63 13.49 7.03
C TYR A 165 8.51 14.50 7.27
N LYS A 166 8.85 15.74 7.66
CA LYS A 166 7.88 16.82 7.85
C LYS A 166 7.07 17.09 6.57
N ASN A 167 7.72 17.10 5.40
CA ASN A 167 7.03 17.29 4.13
C ASN A 167 6.00 16.17 3.85
N ALA A 168 6.35 14.92 4.14
CA ALA A 168 5.42 13.80 4.00
C ALA A 168 4.24 13.89 4.99
N MET A 169 4.50 14.31 6.24
CA MET A 169 3.46 14.49 7.27
C MET A 169 2.43 15.55 6.88
N VAL A 170 2.85 16.69 6.30
CA VAL A 170 1.95 17.77 5.88
C VAL A 170 0.95 17.34 4.79
N HIS A 171 1.29 16.32 4.00
CA HIS A 171 0.35 15.76 3.02
C HIS A 171 -0.70 14.83 3.64
N LYS A 172 -0.50 14.37 4.87
CA LYS A 172 -1.34 13.37 5.55
C LYS A 172 -2.07 13.92 6.77
N CYS A 173 -1.53 14.96 7.38
CA CYS A 173 -2.03 15.57 8.60
C CYS A 173 -2.20 17.08 8.43
N GLU A 174 -3.19 17.62 9.11
CA GLU A 174 -3.36 19.04 9.34
C GLU A 174 -2.62 19.45 10.62
N GLU A 175 -1.99 20.62 10.56
CA GLU A 175 -1.42 21.23 11.75
C GLU A 175 -2.48 22.05 12.49
N GLN A 176 -2.64 21.76 13.78
CA GLN A 176 -3.53 22.51 14.66
C GLN A 176 -2.79 23.01 15.91
N ARG A 177 -3.35 24.02 16.57
CA ARG A 177 -2.83 24.55 17.85
C ARG A 177 -3.88 24.34 18.94
N ILE A 178 -3.58 23.45 19.87
CA ILE A 178 -4.46 23.12 20.99
C ILE A 178 -3.81 23.44 22.33
N TYR A 179 -4.62 23.52 23.38
CA TYR A 179 -4.12 23.63 24.75
C TYR A 179 -4.03 22.23 25.35
N ILE A 180 -2.82 21.82 25.75
CA ILE A 180 -2.60 20.58 26.50
C ILE A 180 -1.97 20.98 27.83
N ASN A 181 -2.61 20.60 28.95
CA ASN A 181 -2.19 20.99 30.30
C ASN A 181 -1.93 22.50 30.47
N GLY A 182 -2.74 23.35 29.82
CA GLY A 182 -2.62 24.81 29.87
C GLY A 182 -1.55 25.41 28.95
N LEU A 183 -0.72 24.60 28.29
CA LEU A 183 0.28 25.04 27.32
C LEU A 183 -0.26 24.99 25.90
N ARG A 184 0.00 26.04 25.11
CA ARG A 184 -0.38 26.09 23.70
C ARG A 184 0.63 25.28 22.86
N THR A 185 0.20 24.13 22.38
CA THR A 185 1.05 23.15 21.68
C THR A 185 0.59 22.97 20.24
N ARG A 186 1.55 22.84 19.31
CA ARG A 186 1.28 22.49 17.91
C ARG A 186 1.16 20.97 17.79
N VAL A 187 0.10 20.50 17.16
CA VAL A 187 -0.19 19.08 16.99
C VAL A 187 -0.45 18.75 15.51
N TYR A 188 -0.15 17.52 15.13
CA TYR A 188 -0.64 16.92 13.89
C TYR A 188 -1.94 16.18 14.16
N VAL A 189 -2.96 16.47 13.37
CA VAL A 189 -4.22 15.74 13.33
C VAL A 189 -4.36 15.10 11.96
N LEU A 190 -4.61 13.79 11.92
CA LEU A 190 -4.73 13.06 10.67
C LEU A 190 -5.93 13.56 9.84
N ASN A 191 -5.75 13.74 8.53
CA ASN A 191 -6.83 14.19 7.64
C ASN A 191 -7.97 13.16 7.59
N THR A 192 -9.21 13.62 7.35
CA THR A 192 -10.40 12.76 7.37
C THR A 192 -10.35 11.64 6.31
N ASP A 193 -9.78 11.90 5.14
CA ASP A 193 -9.57 10.90 4.08
C ASP A 193 -8.56 9.83 4.51
N GLN A 194 -7.47 10.23 5.16
CA GLN A 194 -6.45 9.32 5.70
C GLN A 194 -7.01 8.47 6.86
N GLN A 195 -7.86 9.05 7.72
CA GLN A 195 -8.58 8.30 8.75
C GLN A 195 -9.48 7.23 8.13
N SER A 196 -10.33 7.60 7.17
CA SER A 196 -11.22 6.63 6.51
C SER A 196 -10.47 5.53 5.77
N TYR A 197 -9.27 5.80 5.27
CA TYR A 197 -8.40 4.81 4.66
C TYR A 197 -7.82 3.86 5.71
N ASN A 198 -7.21 4.38 6.77
CA ASN A 198 -6.58 3.57 7.82
C ASN A 198 -7.60 2.68 8.54
N ASP A 199 -8.80 3.20 8.84
CA ASP A 199 -9.90 2.42 9.43
C ASP A 199 -10.28 1.17 8.60
N LYS A 200 -10.03 1.18 7.27
CA LYS A 200 -10.30 0.05 6.36
C LYS A 200 -9.11 -0.90 6.19
N MET A 201 -7.90 -0.45 6.50
CA MET A 201 -6.65 -1.16 6.20
C MET A 201 -5.97 -1.75 7.44
N MET A 202 -6.26 -1.21 8.62
CA MET A 202 -5.75 -1.75 9.88
C MET A 202 -6.35 -3.14 10.13
N ASN A 203 -5.48 -4.06 10.51
CA ASN A 203 -5.88 -5.36 11.06
C ASN A 203 -5.98 -5.29 12.59
N GLU A 204 -6.32 -6.41 13.22
CA GLU A 204 -6.44 -6.49 14.69
C GLU A 204 -5.11 -6.16 15.39
N GLU A 205 -3.99 -6.69 14.88
CA GLU A 205 -2.64 -6.44 15.43
C GLU A 205 -2.25 -4.94 15.37
N ASP A 206 -2.49 -4.29 14.22
CA ASP A 206 -2.26 -2.86 14.02
C ASP A 206 -3.10 -2.04 15.04
N THR A 207 -4.34 -2.46 15.28
CA THR A 207 -5.27 -1.79 16.20
C THR A 207 -4.84 -1.93 17.65
N GLU A 208 -4.43 -3.13 18.06
CA GLU A 208 -3.92 -3.39 19.40
C GLU A 208 -2.65 -2.57 19.67
N MET A 209 -1.71 -2.57 18.72
CA MET A 209 -0.47 -1.80 18.81
C MET A 209 -0.72 -0.29 18.94
N SER A 210 -1.61 0.26 18.11
CA SER A 210 -2.03 1.66 18.19
C SER A 210 -2.60 2.02 19.56
N ASN A 211 -3.51 1.19 20.07
CA ASN A 211 -4.15 1.44 21.36
C ASN A 211 -3.14 1.36 22.51
N GLU A 212 -2.24 0.37 22.53
CA GLU A 212 -1.18 0.28 23.53
C GLU A 212 -0.30 1.53 23.56
N ASN A 213 0.10 2.02 22.39
CA ASN A 213 0.92 3.23 22.27
C ASN A 213 0.17 4.47 22.73
N TYR A 214 -1.13 4.56 22.42
CA TYR A 214 -2.00 5.62 22.93
C TYR A 214 -2.13 5.59 24.45
N GLN A 215 -2.31 4.42 25.08
CA GLN A 215 -2.38 4.31 26.54
C GLN A 215 -1.05 4.71 27.21
N LYS A 216 0.10 4.27 26.66
CA LYS A 216 1.43 4.68 27.15
C LYS A 216 1.61 6.20 27.09
N HIS A 217 1.16 6.81 26.00
CA HIS A 217 1.20 8.25 25.79
C HIS A 217 0.32 9.00 26.79
N LYS A 218 -0.94 8.57 26.95
CA LYS A 218 -1.87 9.17 27.90
C LYS A 218 -1.33 9.13 29.32
N LYS A 219 -0.80 7.97 29.74
CA LYS A 219 -0.16 7.81 31.05
C LYS A 219 1.04 8.74 31.24
N THR A 220 1.84 8.97 30.20
CA THR A 220 2.99 9.89 30.26
C THR A 220 2.56 11.36 30.38
N ILE A 221 1.45 11.74 29.75
CA ILE A 221 0.87 13.09 29.89
C ILE A 221 0.31 13.30 31.30
N GLU A 222 -0.35 12.27 31.86
CA GLU A 222 -0.95 12.30 33.20
C GLU A 222 0.10 12.25 34.32
N ASP A 223 1.16 11.43 34.17
CA ASP A 223 2.16 11.19 35.23
C ASP A 223 3.27 12.26 35.27
N ASN A 224 3.65 12.86 34.13
CA ASN A 224 4.92 13.61 34.05
C ASN A 224 4.85 15.05 33.52
N GLY A 225 3.70 15.58 33.07
CA GLY A 225 3.68 16.93 32.46
C GLY A 225 4.74 17.11 31.35
N LEU A 226 5.10 16.01 30.65
CA LEU A 226 6.31 15.86 29.82
C LEU A 226 6.37 16.80 28.60
N ILE A 227 5.30 17.56 28.36
CA ILE A 227 5.29 18.64 27.38
C ILE A 227 6.28 19.74 27.78
N GLU A 228 6.52 19.98 29.08
CA GLU A 228 7.46 21.02 29.52
C GLU A 228 8.93 20.73 29.11
N GLN A 229 9.41 19.48 29.16
CA GLN A 229 10.79 19.17 28.77
C GLN A 229 11.00 19.16 27.25
N VAL A 230 10.06 18.60 26.48
CA VAL A 230 10.19 18.50 25.00
C VAL A 230 9.97 19.86 24.31
N VAL A 231 9.14 20.74 24.90
CA VAL A 231 8.95 22.12 24.42
C VAL A 231 10.12 23.03 24.82
N GLN A 232 10.83 22.75 25.92
CA GLN A 232 12.05 23.49 26.27
C GLN A 232 13.21 23.17 25.34
N GLU A 233 13.43 21.88 25.00
CA GLU A 233 14.53 21.45 24.12
C GLU A 233 14.41 21.96 22.67
N THR A 234 13.21 22.32 22.22
CA THR A 234 12.97 22.84 20.86
C THR A 234 12.96 24.36 20.75
N LYS A 235 13.17 25.10 21.86
CA LYS A 235 13.37 26.55 21.83
C LYS A 235 14.83 26.96 21.62
N ASP A 236 15.77 26.02 21.75
CA ASP A 236 17.22 26.26 21.66
C ASP A 236 17.86 25.81 20.32
N GLU A 237 17.07 25.48 19.30
CA GLU A 237 17.50 25.30 17.88
C GLU A 237 16.72 26.21 16.93
#